data_AF-A0A957ZY13-F1
#
_entry.id   AF-A0A957ZY13-F1
#
_cell.length_a   1.000
_cell.length_b   1.000
_cell.length_c   1.000
_cell.angle_alpha   90.00
_cell.angle_beta   90.00
_cell.angle_gamma   90.00
#
_symmetry.space_group_name_H-M   'P 1'
#
loop_
_entity.id
_entity.type
_entity.pdbx_description
1 polymer ?
#
loop_
_entity_poly.entity_id
_entity_poly.type
_entity_poly.pdbx_seq_one_letter_code
_entity_poly.pdbx_strand_id
1 'polypeptide(L)'
;MQFRNILKLVFFFISMVSLLSLMGCWGGPVLTDVSVNPTAITPNADGVEDVTRISYHLDGSANLSIYFIDEAGQRYYFRDSRRRSQGNYQVDFGGVVEGSMLPDGRYTWVVEAVTDDNQTIKEEGSLAIGQADTEKPELQGFSVYPHVFSPNQDGINDRVDINYYLTKEAEVLVYLIA
;
A
#
# COMPACT_ATOMS: atom_id res chain seq x y z
N MET A 1 76.01 0.16 -3.50
CA MET A 1 75.04 -0.91 -3.86
C MET A 1 73.82 -1.03 -2.90
N GLN A 2 73.66 -0.19 -1.87
CA GLN A 2 72.61 -0.36 -0.84
C GLN A 2 71.31 0.48 -1.06
N PHE A 3 71.34 1.53 -1.90
CA PHE A 3 70.21 2.47 -2.02
C PHE A 3 69.09 1.99 -2.98
N ARG A 4 69.41 1.08 -3.90
CA ARG A 4 68.50 0.66 -4.99
C ARG A 4 67.45 -0.38 -4.54
N ASN A 5 67.64 -0.98 -3.36
CA ASN A 5 66.73 -1.97 -2.79
C ASN A 5 65.65 -1.36 -1.88
N ILE A 6 65.92 -0.20 -1.27
CA ILE A 6 64.98 0.50 -0.39
C ILE A 6 63.83 1.12 -1.20
N LEU A 7 64.11 1.66 -2.39
CA LEU A 7 63.10 2.26 -3.27
C LEU A 7 62.11 1.23 -3.85
N LYS A 8 62.57 -0.01 -4.10
CA LYS A 8 61.70 -1.12 -4.54
C LYS A 8 60.78 -1.62 -3.44
N LEU A 9 61.23 -1.58 -2.18
CA LEU A 9 60.46 -2.02 -1.02
C LEU A 9 59.32 -1.05 -0.68
N VAL A 10 59.56 0.26 -0.84
CA VAL A 10 58.55 1.31 -0.63
C VAL A 10 57.45 1.27 -1.71
N PHE A 11 57.81 1.03 -2.98
CA PHE A 11 56.82 0.88 -4.06
C PHE A 11 55.95 -0.38 -3.89
N PHE A 12 56.50 -1.47 -3.37
CA PHE A 12 55.74 -2.70 -3.12
C PHE A 12 54.74 -2.54 -1.97
N PHE A 13 55.08 -1.75 -0.94
CA PHE A 13 54.18 -1.45 0.16
C PHE A 13 53.05 -0.48 -0.24
N ILE A 14 53.33 0.53 -1.07
CA ILE A 14 52.30 1.46 -1.57
C ILE A 14 51.32 0.73 -2.50
N SER A 15 51.80 -0.22 -3.31
CA SER A 15 50.93 -1.04 -4.17
C SER A 15 50.06 -2.03 -3.39
N MET A 16 50.50 -2.51 -2.22
CA MET A 16 49.74 -3.46 -1.40
C MET A 16 48.70 -2.78 -0.49
N VAL A 17 48.93 -1.52 -0.12
CA VAL A 17 47.95 -0.70 0.63
C VAL A 17 46.83 -0.18 -0.29
N SER A 18 47.11 0.10 -1.57
CA SER A 18 46.08 0.46 -2.55
C SER A 18 45.18 -0.70 -3.01
N LEU A 19 45.57 -1.96 -2.77
CA LEU A 19 44.71 -3.12 -3.06
C LEU A 19 43.74 -3.47 -1.93
N LEU A 20 43.93 -2.91 -0.73
CA LEU A 20 43.13 -3.22 0.47
C LEU A 20 41.97 -2.24 0.72
N SER A 21 41.71 -1.30 -0.19
CA SER A 21 40.70 -0.25 -0.03
C SER A 21 39.37 -0.52 -0.75
N LEU A 22 39.21 -1.71 -1.35
CA LEU A 22 37.99 -2.10 -2.09
C LEU A 22 37.08 -3.07 -1.32
N MET A 23 37.17 -3.11 0.01
CA MET A 23 36.07 -3.65 0.83
C MET A 23 34.97 -2.59 0.88
N GLY A 24 34.34 -2.33 -0.27
CA GLY A 24 33.09 -1.60 -0.36
C GLY A 24 32.06 -2.28 0.55
N CYS A 25 31.31 -1.48 1.30
CA CYS A 25 30.31 -1.90 2.26
C CYS A 25 29.54 -3.15 1.79
N TRP A 26 29.79 -4.28 2.45
CA TRP A 26 29.04 -5.52 2.20
C TRP A 26 27.72 -5.46 2.98
N GLY A 27 26.85 -4.52 2.63
CA GLY A 27 25.45 -4.54 3.01
C GLY A 27 24.69 -5.29 1.92
N GLY A 28 24.06 -6.42 2.25
CA GLY A 28 23.13 -7.07 1.34
C GLY A 28 21.94 -6.15 1.00
N PRO A 29 21.13 -6.49 -0.02
CA PRO A 29 19.92 -5.73 -0.33
C PRO A 29 18.99 -5.71 0.89
N VAL A 30 18.53 -4.53 1.31
CA VAL A 30 17.64 -4.41 2.48
C VAL A 30 16.23 -4.93 2.20
N LEU A 31 15.84 -5.06 0.93
CA LEU A 31 14.55 -5.56 0.49
C LEU A 31 14.75 -6.81 -0.35
N THR A 32 14.16 -7.92 0.06
CA THR A 32 14.25 -9.24 -0.59
C THR A 32 12.90 -9.97 -0.55
N ASP A 33 12.80 -11.08 -1.27
CA ASP A 33 11.61 -11.96 -1.30
C ASP A 33 10.28 -11.23 -1.56
N VAL A 34 10.31 -10.19 -2.40
CA VAL A 34 9.11 -9.45 -2.76
C VAL A 34 8.24 -10.30 -3.67
N SER A 35 6.98 -10.48 -3.29
CA SER A 35 5.99 -11.24 -4.05
C SER A 35 4.61 -10.60 -3.93
N VAL A 36 3.91 -10.50 -5.06
CA VAL A 36 2.54 -10.02 -5.17
C VAL A 36 1.74 -11.10 -5.89
N ASN A 37 0.84 -11.77 -5.17
CA ASN A 37 0.10 -12.91 -5.70
C ASN A 37 -1.35 -12.99 -5.18
N PRO A 38 -2.35 -13.18 -6.05
CA PRO A 38 -2.26 -13.25 -7.51
C PRO A 38 -1.87 -11.93 -8.18
N THR A 39 -1.45 -11.98 -9.44
CA THR A 39 -1.12 -10.80 -10.27
C THR A 39 -2.34 -10.23 -11.01
N ALA A 40 -3.53 -10.77 -10.75
CA ALA A 40 -4.81 -10.29 -11.22
C ALA A 40 -5.83 -10.46 -10.10
N ILE A 41 -6.68 -9.45 -9.90
CA ILE A 41 -7.74 -9.47 -8.89
C ILE A 41 -9.03 -8.88 -9.46
N THR A 42 -10.16 -9.29 -8.89
CA THR A 42 -11.50 -8.76 -9.18
C THR A 42 -12.17 -8.24 -7.91
N PRO A 43 -11.81 -7.05 -7.40
CA PRO A 43 -12.26 -6.56 -6.09
C PRO A 43 -13.72 -6.06 -6.16
N ASN A 44 -14.64 -7.01 -6.32
CA ASN A 44 -16.09 -6.80 -6.41
C ASN A 44 -16.82 -7.27 -5.14
N ALA A 45 -16.07 -7.78 -4.15
CA ALA A 45 -16.55 -8.30 -2.88
C ALA A 45 -17.47 -9.53 -3.00
N ASP A 46 -17.31 -10.34 -4.06
CA ASP A 46 -18.04 -11.60 -4.22
C ASP A 46 -17.37 -12.79 -3.48
N GLY A 47 -16.20 -12.57 -2.89
CA GLY A 47 -15.40 -13.54 -2.16
C GLY A 47 -14.42 -14.32 -3.04
N VAL A 48 -14.34 -14.03 -4.34
CA VAL A 48 -13.51 -14.71 -5.33
C VAL A 48 -12.51 -13.72 -5.92
N GLU A 49 -11.21 -14.03 -5.81
CA GLU A 49 -10.13 -13.23 -6.40
C GLU A 49 -10.14 -11.73 -6.01
N ASP A 50 -10.77 -11.36 -4.90
CA ASP A 50 -10.90 -9.97 -4.44
C ASP A 50 -9.59 -9.31 -3.99
N VAL A 51 -8.58 -10.11 -3.63
CA VAL A 51 -7.37 -9.62 -2.96
C VAL A 51 -6.10 -10.23 -3.53
N THR A 52 -5.03 -9.43 -3.53
CA THR A 52 -3.67 -9.89 -3.76
C THR A 52 -2.85 -9.77 -2.48
N ARG A 53 -2.05 -10.79 -2.18
CA ARG A 53 -1.13 -10.79 -1.05
C ARG A 53 0.22 -10.22 -1.50
N ILE A 54 0.62 -9.15 -0.82
CA ILE A 54 1.95 -8.55 -0.97
C ILE A 54 2.79 -9.03 0.21
N SER A 55 3.89 -9.71 -0.08
CA SER A 55 4.86 -10.20 0.91
C SER A 55 6.27 -9.73 0.57
N TYR A 56 7.09 -9.51 1.59
CA TYR A 56 8.47 -9.05 1.44
C TYR A 56 9.28 -9.32 2.72
N HIS A 57 10.59 -9.47 2.57
CA HIS A 57 11.56 -9.52 3.66
C HIS A 57 12.35 -8.21 3.72
N LEU A 58 12.59 -7.72 4.94
CA LEU A 58 13.52 -6.65 5.20
C LEU A 58 14.71 -7.16 6.01
N ASP A 59 15.93 -6.98 5.49
CA ASP A 59 17.19 -7.35 6.15
C ASP A 59 17.68 -6.28 7.15
N GLY A 60 17.02 -5.12 7.19
CA GLY A 60 17.34 -4.01 8.09
C GLY A 60 16.15 -3.09 8.31
N SER A 61 16.32 -2.08 9.16
CA SER A 61 15.28 -1.06 9.34
C SER A 61 15.21 -0.13 8.13
N ALA A 62 13.99 0.17 7.68
CA ALA A 62 13.75 1.05 6.53
C ALA A 62 12.38 1.74 6.63
N ASN A 63 12.22 2.84 5.91
CA ASN A 63 10.93 3.43 5.59
C ASN A 63 10.39 2.77 4.33
N LEU A 64 9.25 2.10 4.43
CA LEU A 64 8.66 1.32 3.35
C LEU A 64 7.47 2.06 2.73
N SER A 65 7.46 2.13 1.40
CA SER A 65 6.33 2.54 0.60
C SER A 65 5.84 1.38 -0.29
N ILE A 66 4.53 1.27 -0.44
CA ILE A 66 3.88 0.36 -1.39
C ILE A 66 2.89 1.20 -2.18
N TYR A 67 3.08 1.27 -3.50
CA TYR A 67 2.24 2.09 -4.37
C TYR A 67 2.01 1.42 -5.72
N PHE A 68 0.97 1.87 -6.40
CA PHE A 68 0.57 1.40 -7.72
C PHE A 68 0.67 2.56 -8.72
N ILE A 69 1.17 2.28 -9.92
CA ILE A 69 1.32 3.24 -11.01
C ILE A 69 0.37 2.81 -12.13
N ASP A 70 -0.52 3.69 -12.57
CA ASP A 70 -1.39 3.41 -13.72
C ASP A 70 -0.68 3.65 -15.07
N GLU A 71 -1.39 3.40 -16.17
CA GLU A 71 -0.87 3.63 -17.53
C GLU A 71 -0.59 5.11 -17.85
N ALA A 72 -1.20 6.05 -17.11
CA ALA A 72 -0.95 7.48 -17.22
C ALA A 72 0.26 7.94 -16.38
N GLY A 73 0.86 7.04 -15.58
CA GLY A 73 1.97 7.34 -14.68
C GLY A 73 1.54 7.93 -13.32
N GLN A 74 0.24 7.97 -13.03
CA GLN A 74 -0.28 8.42 -11.74
C GLN A 74 0.05 7.39 -10.66
N ARG A 75 0.52 7.87 -9.51
CA ARG A 75 0.86 7.03 -8.35
C ARG A 75 -0.27 7.02 -7.33
N TYR A 76 -0.55 5.84 -6.80
CA TYR A 76 -1.54 5.57 -5.77
C TYR A 76 -0.85 4.89 -4.58
N TYR A 77 -0.67 5.62 -3.46
CA TYR A 77 0.07 5.12 -2.30
C TYR A 77 -0.82 4.30 -1.36
N PHE A 78 -0.68 2.98 -1.39
CA PHE A 78 -1.32 2.09 -0.41
C PHE A 78 -0.64 2.19 0.96
N ARG A 79 0.69 2.30 0.97
CA ARG A 79 1.50 2.61 2.15
C ARG A 79 2.52 3.67 1.75
N ASP A 80 2.59 4.75 2.52
CA ASP A 80 3.55 5.83 2.31
C ASP A 80 4.50 5.94 3.51
N SER A 81 5.80 5.78 3.24
CA SER A 81 6.93 6.00 4.15
C SER A 81 6.70 5.45 5.58
N ARG A 82 6.30 4.18 5.67
CA ARG A 82 6.02 3.52 6.95
C ARG A 82 7.28 2.88 7.50
N ARG A 83 7.73 3.31 8.67
CA ARG A 83 8.88 2.70 9.36
C ARG A 83 8.63 1.22 9.65
N ARG A 84 9.60 0.37 9.27
CA ARG A 84 9.63 -1.07 9.55
C ARG A 84 10.99 -1.47 10.09
N SER A 85 11.01 -2.48 10.96
CA SER A 85 12.22 -3.15 11.41
C SER A 85 12.60 -4.27 10.45
N GLN A 86 13.73 -4.92 10.70
CA GLN A 86 14.05 -6.20 10.05
C GLN A 86 12.93 -7.23 10.28
N GLY A 87 12.63 -8.03 9.26
CA GLY A 87 11.70 -9.15 9.37
C GLY A 87 10.86 -9.41 8.12
N ASN A 88 10.01 -10.44 8.22
CA ASN A 88 9.03 -10.79 7.19
C ASN A 88 7.74 -10.01 7.39
N TYR A 89 7.17 -9.53 6.29
CA TYR A 89 5.90 -8.81 6.30
C TYR A 89 4.97 -9.34 5.21
N GLN A 90 3.68 -9.23 5.49
CA GLN A 90 2.62 -9.49 4.54
C GLN A 90 1.48 -8.50 4.73
N VAL A 91 0.82 -8.14 3.64
CA VAL A 91 -0.39 -7.32 3.64
C VAL A 91 -1.26 -7.72 2.44
N ASP A 92 -2.55 -7.85 2.69
CA ASP A 92 -3.53 -8.11 1.63
C ASP A 92 -4.03 -6.75 1.08
N PHE A 93 -4.11 -6.65 -0.24
CA PHE A 93 -4.55 -5.47 -0.97
C PHE A 93 -5.79 -5.82 -1.80
N GLY A 94 -6.90 -5.14 -1.51
CA GLY A 94 -8.19 -5.32 -2.19
C GLY A 94 -8.59 -4.14 -3.07
N GLY A 95 -7.62 -3.45 -3.70
CA GLY A 95 -7.92 -2.39 -4.67
C GLY A 95 -8.19 -1.00 -4.09
N VAL A 96 -8.32 -0.82 -2.77
CA VAL A 96 -8.64 0.49 -2.16
C VAL A 96 -7.39 1.28 -1.79
N VAL A 97 -7.31 2.53 -2.26
CA VAL A 97 -6.29 3.53 -1.88
C VAL A 97 -6.98 4.84 -1.50
N GLU A 98 -6.57 5.45 -0.38
CA GLU A 98 -7.14 6.71 0.13
C GLU A 98 -8.69 6.71 0.22
N GLY A 99 -9.27 5.55 0.54
CA GLY A 99 -10.72 5.38 0.68
C GLY A 99 -11.49 5.27 -0.65
N SER A 100 -10.79 5.16 -1.78
CA SER A 100 -11.40 4.96 -3.09
C SER A 100 -10.90 3.66 -3.73
N MET A 101 -11.81 2.92 -4.36
CA MET A 101 -11.47 1.76 -5.19
C MET A 101 -10.70 2.23 -6.43
N LEU A 102 -9.57 1.58 -6.72
CA LEU A 102 -8.86 1.79 -7.98
C LEU A 102 -9.71 1.28 -9.15
N PRO A 103 -9.82 2.03 -10.25
CA PRO A 103 -10.53 1.57 -11.45
C PRO A 103 -9.93 0.30 -12.07
N ASP A 104 -10.71 -0.31 -12.96
CA ASP A 104 -10.23 -1.37 -13.84
C ASP A 104 -9.04 -0.87 -14.67
N GLY A 105 -7.99 -1.67 -14.73
CA GLY A 105 -6.78 -1.31 -15.44
C GLY A 105 -5.57 -2.18 -15.13
N ARG A 106 -4.47 -1.85 -15.82
CA ARG A 106 -3.16 -2.42 -15.54
C ARG A 106 -2.36 -1.45 -14.70
N TYR A 107 -1.75 -1.99 -13.65
CA TYR A 107 -0.95 -1.24 -12.71
C TYR A 107 0.44 -1.84 -12.60
N THR A 108 1.45 -1.00 -12.45
CA THR A 108 2.75 -1.42 -11.94
C THR A 108 2.73 -1.24 -10.43
N TRP A 109 2.81 -2.34 -9.68
CA TRP A 109 3.04 -2.26 -8.25
C TRP A 109 4.52 -1.99 -7.97
N VAL A 110 4.80 -1.21 -6.94
CA VAL A 110 6.16 -0.92 -6.46
C VAL A 110 6.21 -1.10 -4.96
N VAL A 111 7.20 -1.89 -4.50
CA VAL A 111 7.60 -1.96 -3.10
C VAL A 111 8.96 -1.30 -2.98
N GLU A 112 9.01 -0.19 -2.24
CA GLU A 112 10.19 0.65 -2.11
C GLU A 112 10.60 0.73 -0.64
N ALA A 113 11.88 0.51 -0.36
CA ALA A 113 12.48 0.63 0.95
C ALA A 113 13.59 1.70 0.93
N VAL A 114 13.47 2.68 1.82
CA VAL A 114 14.49 3.71 2.06
C VAL A 114 15.15 3.44 3.40
N THR A 115 16.45 3.11 3.38
CA THR A 115 17.24 2.76 4.57
C THR A 115 17.64 4.00 5.37
N ASP A 116 18.19 3.79 6.57
CA ASP A 116 18.67 4.88 7.44
C ASP A 116 19.88 5.64 6.86
N ASP A 117 20.68 4.98 6.01
CA ASP A 117 21.75 5.61 5.23
C ASP A 117 21.26 6.17 3.88
N ASN A 118 19.94 6.30 3.72
CA ASN A 118 19.27 6.93 2.59
C ASN A 118 19.51 6.22 1.24
N GLN A 119 19.77 4.90 1.28
CA GLN A 119 19.74 4.04 0.11
C GLN A 119 18.29 3.70 -0.22
N THR A 120 17.95 3.73 -1.50
CA THR A 120 16.63 3.35 -1.99
C THR A 120 16.73 2.06 -2.79
N ILE A 121 16.01 1.05 -2.35
CA ILE A 121 15.87 -0.23 -3.03
C ILE A 121 14.39 -0.37 -3.40
N LYS A 122 14.12 -0.80 -4.63
CA LYS A 122 12.75 -1.02 -5.10
C LYS A 122 12.64 -2.31 -5.89
N GLU A 123 11.49 -2.96 -5.75
CA GLU A 123 11.04 -4.06 -6.59
C GLU A 123 9.68 -3.71 -7.19
N GLU A 124 9.42 -4.16 -8.41
CA GLU A 124 8.22 -3.80 -9.16
C GLU A 124 7.74 -4.95 -10.05
N GLY A 125 6.45 -4.90 -10.41
CA GLY A 125 5.83 -5.87 -11.30
C GLY A 125 4.42 -5.45 -11.69
N SER A 126 3.70 -6.31 -12.41
CA SER A 126 2.35 -5.99 -12.90
C SER A 126 1.24 -6.53 -11.99
N LEU A 127 0.17 -5.76 -11.82
CA LEU A 127 -1.12 -6.17 -11.26
C LEU A 127 -2.23 -5.76 -12.25
N ALA A 128 -3.12 -6.69 -12.59
CA ALA A 128 -4.35 -6.39 -13.28
C ALA A 128 -5.50 -6.26 -12.28
N ILE A 129 -6.29 -5.20 -12.39
CA ILE A 129 -7.53 -5.00 -11.64
C ILE A 129 -8.66 -5.01 -12.68
N GLY A 130 -9.68 -5.83 -12.46
CA GLY A 130 -10.88 -5.88 -13.31
C GLY A 130 -12.13 -6.05 -12.47
N GLN A 131 -13.30 -5.70 -13.01
CA GLN A 131 -14.58 -5.78 -12.28
C GLN A 131 -14.55 -5.07 -10.92
N ALA A 132 -13.70 -4.05 -10.76
CA ALA A 132 -13.57 -3.34 -9.50
C ALA A 132 -14.86 -2.60 -9.19
N ASP A 133 -15.31 -2.76 -7.96
CA ASP A 133 -16.53 -2.12 -7.49
C ASP A 133 -16.27 -0.65 -7.14
N THR A 134 -16.35 0.17 -8.19
CA THR A 134 -16.12 1.63 -8.13
C THR A 134 -17.40 2.43 -7.87
N GLU A 135 -18.56 1.79 -7.88
CA GLU A 135 -19.85 2.44 -7.68
C GLU A 135 -20.06 2.75 -6.19
N LYS A 136 -20.32 4.02 -5.88
CA LYS A 136 -20.63 4.46 -4.52
C LYS A 136 -22.10 4.14 -4.20
N PRO A 137 -22.41 3.69 -2.97
CA PRO A 137 -23.80 3.58 -2.55
C PRO A 137 -24.44 4.97 -2.48
N GLU A 138 -25.65 5.10 -3.01
CA GLU A 138 -26.46 6.31 -2.94
C GLU A 138 -27.75 6.03 -2.16
N LEU A 139 -28.20 7.04 -1.42
CA LEU A 139 -29.50 7.03 -0.75
C LEU A 139 -30.46 7.90 -1.55
N GLN A 140 -31.48 7.27 -2.14
CA GLN A 140 -32.49 7.91 -2.96
C GLN A 140 -33.87 7.85 -2.29
N GLY A 141 -34.78 8.75 -2.67
CA GLY A 141 -36.16 8.73 -2.18
C GLY A 141 -36.33 8.95 -0.68
N PHE A 142 -35.34 9.59 -0.03
CA PHE A 142 -35.41 9.87 1.41
C PHE A 142 -36.65 10.69 1.75
N SER A 143 -37.48 10.15 2.63
CA SER A 143 -38.63 10.87 3.17
C SER A 143 -38.88 10.46 4.60
N VAL A 144 -39.43 11.42 5.36
CA VAL A 144 -39.77 11.26 6.77
C VAL A 144 -41.17 11.84 6.93
N TYR A 145 -42.13 11.02 7.36
CA TYR A 145 -43.51 11.48 7.56
C TYR A 145 -44.16 10.80 8.77
N PRO A 146 -44.91 11.54 9.61
CA PRO A 146 -45.06 13.00 9.58
C PRO A 146 -43.78 13.72 10.02
N HIS A 147 -43.58 14.96 9.55
CA HIS A 147 -42.43 15.79 9.97
C HIS A 147 -42.48 16.23 11.43
N VAL A 148 -43.68 16.20 12.02
CA VAL A 148 -43.92 16.46 13.44
C VAL A 148 -44.65 15.25 13.99
N PHE A 149 -44.12 14.69 15.07
CA PHE A 149 -44.70 13.55 15.75
C PHE A 149 -44.74 13.85 17.26
N SER A 150 -45.76 13.33 17.93
CA SER A 150 -46.03 13.52 19.35
C SER A 150 -46.01 12.14 20.01
N PRO A 151 -44.86 11.64 20.48
CA PRO A 151 -44.75 10.30 21.06
C PRO A 151 -45.31 10.26 22.50
N ASN A 152 -46.62 10.52 22.66
CA ASN A 152 -47.32 10.58 23.95
C ASN A 152 -48.24 9.37 24.19
N GLN A 153 -48.23 8.38 23.29
CA GLN A 153 -49.00 7.14 23.31
C GLN A 153 -50.52 7.32 23.23
N ASP A 154 -51.01 8.38 22.56
CA ASP A 154 -52.45 8.64 22.39
C ASP A 154 -53.05 8.05 21.10
N GLY A 155 -52.22 7.44 20.25
CA GLY A 155 -52.57 6.85 18.97
C GLY A 155 -52.50 7.81 17.78
N ILE A 156 -52.19 9.09 18.00
CA ILE A 156 -52.14 10.14 16.97
C ILE A 156 -50.70 10.62 16.83
N ASN A 157 -50.13 10.48 15.63
CA ASN A 157 -48.77 10.94 15.33
C ASN A 157 -47.70 10.44 16.32
N ASP A 158 -47.87 9.26 16.92
CA ASP A 158 -46.91 8.68 17.86
C ASP A 158 -45.64 8.15 17.19
N ARG A 159 -45.67 7.97 15.87
CA ARG A 159 -44.65 7.27 15.09
C ARG A 159 -44.35 8.08 13.84
N VAL A 160 -43.16 7.83 13.30
CA VAL A 160 -42.68 8.40 12.04
C VAL A 160 -42.21 7.26 11.16
N ASP A 161 -42.61 7.33 9.90
CA ASP A 161 -42.10 6.46 8.86
C ASP A 161 -40.93 7.14 8.15
N ILE A 162 -39.85 6.39 7.98
CA ILE A 162 -38.66 6.81 7.25
C ILE A 162 -38.52 5.89 6.04
N ASN A 163 -38.62 6.44 4.84
CA ASN A 163 -38.46 5.69 3.60
C ASN A 163 -37.20 6.12 2.88
N TYR A 164 -36.51 5.17 2.28
CA TYR A 164 -35.38 5.39 1.40
C TYR A 164 -35.15 4.15 0.51
N TYR A 165 -34.37 4.34 -0.54
CA TYR A 165 -33.86 3.29 -1.39
C TYR A 165 -32.33 3.41 -1.44
N LEU A 166 -31.63 2.29 -1.29
CA LEU A 166 -30.19 2.23 -1.48
C LEU A 166 -29.90 1.68 -2.87
N THR A 167 -29.05 2.37 -3.63
CA THR A 167 -28.60 1.86 -4.94
C THR A 167 -27.69 0.65 -4.82
N LYS A 168 -27.15 0.40 -3.63
CA LYS A 168 -26.21 -0.67 -3.31
C LYS A 168 -26.26 -0.98 -1.81
N GLU A 169 -25.93 -2.21 -1.43
CA GLU A 169 -25.89 -2.61 -0.02
C GLU A 169 -24.94 -1.71 0.78
N ALA A 170 -25.45 -1.16 1.89
CA ALA A 170 -24.70 -0.26 2.77
C ALA A 170 -25.29 -0.29 4.18
N GLU A 171 -24.46 0.00 5.18
CA GLU A 171 -24.93 0.25 6.55
C GLU A 171 -25.56 1.65 6.64
N VAL A 172 -26.79 1.73 7.12
CA VAL A 172 -27.53 2.99 7.30
C VAL A 172 -27.74 3.25 8.78
N LEU A 173 -27.18 4.36 9.27
CA LEU A 173 -27.34 4.82 10.63
C LEU A 173 -28.30 6.02 10.65
N VAL A 174 -29.39 5.89 11.40
CA VAL A 174 -30.40 6.93 11.55
C VAL A 174 -30.33 7.50 12.97
N TYR A 175 -30.19 8.81 13.07
CA TYR A 175 -30.14 9.52 14.35
C TYR A 175 -31.22 10.60 14.42
N LEU A 176 -31.85 10.72 15.57
CA LEU A 176 -32.61 11.91 15.93
C LEU A 176 -31.65 12.88 16.62
N ILE A 177 -31.50 14.07 16.04
CA ILE A 177 -30.76 15.17 16.64
C ILE A 177 -31.74 16.10 17.37
N ALA A 178 -31.35 16.54 18.57
CA ALA A 178 -32.14 17.42 19.43
C ALA A 178 -31.71 18.88 19.31
#